data_AF-A0A0P0W6C1-F1
#
_entry.id   AF-A0A0P0W6C1-F1
#
_cell.length_a   1.000
_cell.length_b   1.000
_cell.length_c   1.000
_cell.angle_alpha   90.00
_cell.angle_beta   90.00
_cell.angle_gamma   90.00
#
_symmetry.space_group_name_H-M   'P 1'
#
loop_
_entity.id
_entity.type
_entity.pdbx_description
1 polymer ?
#
loop_
_entity_poly.entity_id
_entity_poly.type
_entity_poly.pdbx_seq_one_letter_code
_entity_poly.pdbx_strand_id
1 'polypeptide(L)'
;SRRRTAPTLSTTLSSLLLLLATTTTKLCRSCSDGERHALLRRIQPLIGPEFSSSGRLDWDEAVDCCRWEGVTCSVAGRRREAAAGGRRVVSLSLPGVGIAGAVDAAVLAPFTALEKLDLSGNQITSFSAANRSDMVVGAVLNNLTALTELHLAGNEITTTGWISNLTSLQVIDMSSNKVHELNGICGLHQLKYLSLGFNMIQGVINPCLGKLQYLVYLDMGSNFLTGEIGQYLLSNLTQVEEVHLGDNNLTGTFDFSSLANNSELHSIVLSNNCKLEIETELVRWTPLFQLEYLNLSNSIVNKRSNGIIPTFLSAQVSLSGIDLSICSLQGRIPSWMLLYNVSLGFLLLRGNSMDFLDTGNLGANVTSSMEVLDLSDNRISMKMPYNFGSLFPYLKYLDMSSNMLNGGVPSLAEAASSLQFLDLSFNMLNGEISPELIGNASILTSLLLSHNDLTGPMPPFHWSLGQLTHLSVENNQLSGRLPPLLTNCTNLENLNVRNNRLSGVIPVGLLSFEKLGALLLGGNQFHGVIPWDICLNNHIHFIDLSNNWFSGEIQVAYTVFSGQSCQ
;
A
#
# COMPACT_ATOMS: atom_id res chain seq x y z
N SER A 1 30.44 9.59 103.23
CA SER A 1 29.27 10.08 102.46
C SER A 1 29.65 10.11 100.97
N ARG A 2 28.81 9.49 100.11
CA ARG A 2 28.79 9.52 98.62
C ARG A 2 30.09 9.10 97.89
N ARG A 3 30.16 7.89 97.32
CA ARG A 3 29.72 7.46 95.96
C ARG A 3 30.26 8.35 94.81
N ARG A 4 31.19 7.83 93.99
CA ARG A 4 30.92 7.28 92.65
C ARG A 4 32.20 6.72 92.00
N THR A 5 32.01 5.56 91.38
CA THR A 5 32.95 4.65 90.72
C THR A 5 33.11 4.97 89.22
N ALA A 6 34.27 4.63 88.66
CA ALA A 6 34.51 4.54 87.21
C ALA A 6 33.67 3.41 86.56
N PRO A 7 33.53 3.43 85.22
CA PRO A 7 33.95 2.25 84.46
C PRO A 7 34.55 2.53 83.06
N THR A 8 35.26 1.51 82.57
CA THR A 8 35.85 1.26 81.25
C THR A 8 34.83 0.77 80.20
N LEU A 9 34.98 1.14 78.92
CA LEU A 9 34.37 0.49 77.73
C LEU A 9 35.35 0.72 76.54
N SER A 10 36.16 -0.24 76.04
CA SER A 10 35.85 -1.45 75.26
C SER A 10 34.42 -1.57 74.73
N THR A 11 34.13 -0.96 73.57
CA THR A 11 33.23 -1.47 72.50
C THR A 11 33.23 -0.49 71.32
N THR A 12 34.20 -0.59 70.40
CA THR A 12 34.22 0.22 69.15
C THR A 12 34.39 -0.62 67.88
N LEU A 13 34.17 -1.94 67.93
CA LEU A 13 34.18 -2.79 66.72
C LEU A 13 32.85 -3.50 66.40
N SER A 14 31.85 -3.49 67.27
CA SER A 14 30.54 -4.12 66.97
C SER A 14 29.52 -3.15 66.32
N SER A 15 29.82 -1.86 66.26
CA SER A 15 28.89 -0.83 65.76
C SER A 15 29.09 -0.49 64.27
N LEU A 16 30.23 -0.87 63.67
CA LEU A 16 30.52 -0.61 62.25
C LEU A 16 30.07 -1.77 61.32
N LEU A 17 29.84 -2.96 61.88
CA LEU A 17 29.29 -4.12 61.14
C LEU A 17 27.76 -4.12 61.06
N LEU A 18 27.06 -3.26 61.82
CA LEU A 18 25.60 -3.14 61.78
C LEU A 18 25.09 -2.05 60.82
N LEU A 19 25.98 -1.22 60.27
CA LEU A 19 25.65 -0.20 59.25
C LEU A 19 25.94 -0.64 57.81
N LEU A 20 26.42 -1.87 57.61
CA LEU A 20 26.55 -2.50 56.28
C LEU A 20 25.39 -3.46 55.95
N ALA A 21 24.33 -3.50 56.77
CA ALA A 21 23.26 -4.50 56.64
C ALA A 21 21.84 -3.94 56.42
N THR A 22 21.63 -2.62 56.29
CA THR A 22 20.25 -2.06 56.21
C THR A 22 20.06 -0.89 55.24
N THR A 23 20.63 -0.96 54.04
CA THR A 23 20.07 -0.29 52.86
C THR A 23 19.86 -1.28 51.72
N THR A 24 19.24 -2.42 52.02
CA THR A 24 18.39 -3.05 51.01
C THR A 24 17.13 -2.22 50.94
N THR A 25 17.16 -1.15 50.15
CA THR A 25 15.92 -0.61 49.59
C THR A 25 15.22 -1.78 48.95
N LYS A 26 14.17 -2.28 49.61
CA LYS A 26 13.20 -3.21 49.05
C LYS A 26 12.67 -2.51 47.80
N LEU A 27 13.31 -2.77 46.66
CA LEU A 27 12.84 -2.35 45.35
C LEU A 27 11.57 -3.18 45.13
N CYS A 28 10.45 -2.60 45.56
CA CYS A 28 9.15 -3.24 45.48
C CYS A 28 8.78 -3.37 44.00
N ARG A 29 8.59 -4.62 43.56
CA ARG A 29 7.83 -5.06 42.35
C ARG A 29 8.57 -5.08 41.00
N SER A 30 9.84 -5.50 41.00
CA SER A 30 10.54 -5.94 39.78
C SER A 30 9.90 -7.17 39.13
N CYS A 31 10.14 -7.36 37.84
CA CYS A 31 10.09 -8.66 37.17
C CYS A 31 11.02 -9.68 37.87
N SER A 32 10.86 -10.98 37.60
CA SER A 32 11.68 -12.01 38.25
C SER A 32 13.18 -11.79 37.98
N ASP A 33 14.06 -12.17 38.93
CA ASP A 33 15.51 -11.95 38.79
C ASP A 33 16.09 -12.59 37.52
N GLY A 34 15.54 -13.74 37.10
CA GLY A 34 15.93 -14.42 35.87
C GLY A 34 15.53 -13.66 34.60
N GLU A 35 14.30 -13.13 34.54
CA GLU A 35 13.84 -12.29 33.43
C GLU A 35 14.65 -10.99 33.37
N ARG A 36 14.87 -10.35 34.52
CA ARG A 36 15.67 -9.13 34.62
C ARG A 36 17.09 -9.34 34.15
N HIS A 37 17.73 -10.44 34.56
CA HIS A 37 19.07 -10.79 34.13
C HIS A 37 19.13 -11.04 32.61
N ALA A 38 18.14 -11.73 32.04
CA ALA A 38 18.08 -11.94 30.59
C ALA A 38 17.93 -10.63 29.82
N LEU A 39 17.07 -9.72 30.26
CA LEU A 39 16.89 -8.41 29.65
C LEU A 39 18.21 -7.62 29.65
N LEU A 40 18.83 -7.37 30.81
CA LEU A 40 20.03 -6.53 30.92
C LEU A 40 21.30 -7.16 30.34
N ARG A 41 21.50 -8.46 30.55
CA ARG A 41 22.79 -9.11 30.28
C ARG A 41 22.80 -9.90 28.99
N ARG A 42 21.64 -10.18 28.38
CA ARG A 42 21.55 -11.01 27.17
C ARG A 42 20.80 -10.37 26.02
N ILE A 43 19.73 -9.60 26.28
CA ILE A 43 18.94 -8.93 25.23
C ILE A 43 19.48 -7.53 24.94
N GLN A 44 19.72 -6.70 25.96
CA GLN A 44 20.25 -5.35 25.77
C GLN A 44 21.56 -5.30 24.96
N PRO A 45 22.53 -6.23 25.11
CA PRO A 45 23.73 -6.25 24.27
C PRO A 45 23.48 -6.58 22.79
N LEU A 46 22.31 -7.09 22.43
CA LEU A 46 21.94 -7.35 21.03
C LEU A 46 21.41 -6.10 20.33
N ILE A 47 21.01 -5.08 21.08
CA ILE A 47 20.47 -3.83 20.54
C ILE A 47 21.59 -3.05 19.85
N GLY A 48 21.31 -2.53 18.65
CA GLY A 48 22.31 -1.83 17.85
C GLY A 48 22.88 -0.59 18.58
N PRO A 49 24.19 -0.31 18.45
CA PRO A 49 24.84 0.78 19.18
C PRO A 49 24.29 2.17 18.83
N GLU A 50 23.78 2.36 17.61
CA GLU A 50 23.13 3.60 17.19
C GLU A 50 21.82 3.84 17.94
N PHE A 51 21.09 2.77 18.27
CA PHE A 51 19.82 2.82 18.98
C PHE A 51 19.99 2.92 20.50
N SER A 52 21.07 2.36 21.05
CA SER A 52 21.42 2.56 22.46
C SER A 52 21.83 4.01 22.76
N SER A 53 22.46 4.70 21.80
CA SER A 53 22.90 6.10 21.93
C SER A 53 21.79 7.15 21.84
N SER A 54 20.61 6.77 21.32
CA SER A 54 19.44 7.65 21.16
C SER A 54 18.61 7.82 22.43
N GLY A 55 18.93 7.11 23.52
CA GLY A 55 18.20 7.15 24.80
C GLY A 55 16.87 6.39 24.83
N ARG A 56 16.53 5.67 23.75
CA ARG A 56 15.23 5.00 23.57
C ARG A 56 15.08 3.68 24.36
N LEU A 57 16.19 3.01 24.69
CA LEU A 57 16.20 1.73 25.44
C LEU A 57 17.33 1.70 26.48
N ASP A 58 17.36 2.71 27.36
CA ASP A 58 18.32 2.77 28.47
C ASP A 58 17.81 1.96 29.67
N TRP A 59 17.87 0.64 29.54
CA TRP A 59 17.51 -0.26 30.64
C TRP A 59 18.57 -0.18 31.74
N ASP A 60 18.16 0.35 32.90
CA ASP A 60 19.02 0.58 34.06
C ASP A 60 18.72 -0.42 35.18
N GLU A 61 19.78 -0.97 35.78
CA GLU A 61 19.78 -1.84 36.96
C GLU A 61 19.16 -1.16 38.21
N ALA A 62 19.04 0.16 38.24
CA ALA A 62 18.32 0.90 39.29
C ALA A 62 16.80 0.99 39.07
N VAL A 63 16.32 0.74 37.84
CA VAL A 63 14.91 0.92 37.44
C VAL A 63 14.16 -0.42 37.43
N ASP A 64 12.88 -0.37 37.82
CA ASP A 64 11.96 -1.51 37.69
C ASP A 64 11.81 -1.90 36.22
N CYS A 65 12.19 -3.13 35.87
CA CYS A 65 12.08 -3.65 34.51
C CYS A 65 10.67 -3.59 33.93
N CYS A 66 9.64 -3.61 34.77
CA CYS A 66 8.25 -3.45 34.31
C CYS A 66 7.91 -2.01 33.87
N ARG A 67 8.87 -1.09 33.93
CA ARG A 67 8.78 0.29 33.42
C ARG A 67 9.72 0.56 32.25
N TRP A 68 10.50 -0.43 31.84
CA TRP A 68 11.39 -0.30 30.70
C TRP A 68 10.58 -0.21 29.41
N GLU A 69 11.02 0.65 28.49
CA GLU A 69 10.44 0.73 27.15
C GLU A 69 10.50 -0.67 26.49
N GLY A 70 9.38 -1.06 25.89
CA GLY A 70 9.22 -2.38 25.30
C GLY A 70 8.89 -3.53 26.26
N VAL A 71 8.88 -3.33 27.58
CA VAL A 71 8.60 -4.39 28.57
C VAL A 71 7.27 -4.14 29.28
N THR A 72 6.36 -5.10 29.19
CA THR A 72 5.09 -5.10 29.95
C THR A 72 5.04 -6.31 30.88
N CYS A 73 4.61 -6.08 32.12
CA CYS A 73 4.47 -7.12 33.13
C CYS A 73 3.01 -7.39 33.52
N SER A 74 2.75 -8.58 34.07
CA SER A 74 1.44 -8.96 34.59
C SER A 74 0.92 -8.00 35.67
N VAL A 75 -0.41 -7.82 35.70
CA VAL A 75 -1.09 -7.02 36.72
C VAL A 75 -0.96 -7.72 38.06
N ALA A 76 -0.58 -6.98 39.12
CA ALA A 76 -0.45 -7.57 40.45
C ALA A 76 -1.84 -8.01 40.99
N GLY A 77 -2.07 -9.32 41.07
CA GLY A 77 -3.28 -9.87 41.69
C GLY A 77 -3.43 -9.46 43.15
N ARG A 78 -4.67 -9.33 43.64
CA ARG A 78 -4.96 -9.05 45.06
C ARG A 78 -4.35 -10.15 45.94
N ARG A 79 -3.27 -9.80 46.65
CA ARG A 79 -2.69 -10.43 47.85
C ARG A 79 -2.21 -11.89 47.82
N ARG A 80 -2.49 -12.73 46.82
CA ARG A 80 -2.09 -14.16 46.84
C ARG A 80 -0.91 -14.58 45.96
N GLU A 81 -0.47 -13.78 45.00
CA GLU A 81 0.76 -14.03 44.22
C GLU A 81 2.02 -13.38 44.84
N ALA A 82 1.85 -12.58 45.89
CA ALA A 82 2.94 -11.84 46.55
C ALA A 82 3.85 -12.72 47.44
N ALA A 83 3.68 -14.04 47.42
CA ALA A 83 4.53 -14.98 48.14
C ALA A 83 5.58 -15.56 47.18
N ALA A 84 6.72 -14.85 47.09
CA ALA A 84 8.03 -15.30 46.60
C ALA A 84 8.45 -15.12 45.11
N GLY A 85 7.63 -14.57 44.21
CA GLY A 85 8.07 -14.23 42.85
C GLY A 85 7.53 -12.86 42.43
N GLY A 86 8.37 -12.00 41.86
CA GLY A 86 7.97 -10.68 41.36
C GLY A 86 6.88 -10.75 40.27
N ARG A 87 6.54 -9.60 39.66
CA ARG A 87 5.69 -9.61 38.47
C ARG A 87 6.37 -10.44 37.36
N ARG A 88 5.61 -10.96 36.40
CA ARG A 88 6.19 -11.69 35.26
C ARG A 88 6.09 -10.83 34.01
N VAL A 89 7.07 -10.90 33.13
CA VAL A 89 7.02 -10.21 31.84
C VAL A 89 6.05 -10.96 30.93
N VAL A 90 5.04 -10.26 30.42
CA VAL A 90 3.98 -10.82 29.55
C VAL A 90 4.06 -10.29 28.12
N SER A 91 4.73 -9.15 27.89
CA SER A 91 5.00 -8.67 26.54
C SER A 91 6.40 -8.06 26.46
N LEU A 92 7.10 -8.41 25.38
CA LEU A 92 8.38 -7.84 24.99
C LEU A 92 8.26 -7.34 23.54
N SER A 93 8.32 -6.03 23.34
CA SER A 93 8.23 -5.37 22.03
C SER A 93 9.44 -4.48 21.81
N LEU A 94 10.26 -4.84 20.83
CA LEU A 94 11.50 -4.19 20.46
C LEU A 94 11.58 -3.99 18.93
N PRO A 95 10.62 -3.27 18.32
CA PRO A 95 10.61 -3.07 16.88
C PRO A 95 11.70 -2.08 16.46
N GLY A 96 12.47 -2.42 15.41
CA GLY A 96 13.42 -1.48 14.79
C GLY A 96 14.57 -1.03 15.68
N VAL A 97 14.99 -1.85 16.64
CA VAL A 97 16.03 -1.48 17.63
C VAL A 97 17.44 -1.88 17.18
N GLY A 98 17.58 -2.37 15.94
CA GLY A 98 18.86 -2.75 15.35
C GLY A 98 19.44 -4.07 15.85
N ILE A 99 18.60 -5.00 16.33
CA ILE A 99 19.06 -6.38 16.60
C ILE A 99 19.46 -7.01 15.26
N ALA A 100 20.68 -7.53 15.17
CA ALA A 100 21.21 -8.06 13.92
C ALA A 100 21.85 -9.45 14.08
N GLY A 101 21.74 -10.26 13.04
CA GLY A 101 22.34 -11.59 12.96
C GLY A 101 21.55 -12.68 13.68
N ALA A 102 22.25 -13.75 14.07
CA ALA A 102 21.62 -14.89 14.74
C ALA A 102 21.42 -14.60 16.23
N VAL A 103 20.18 -14.73 16.70
CA VAL A 103 19.80 -14.57 18.11
C VAL A 103 19.70 -15.95 18.76
N ASP A 104 20.42 -16.19 19.85
CA ASP A 104 20.27 -17.45 20.59
C ASP A 104 18.88 -17.51 21.26
N ALA A 105 17.99 -18.41 20.83
CA ALA A 105 16.68 -18.59 21.46
C ALA A 105 16.74 -18.79 22.98
N ALA A 106 17.86 -19.25 23.54
CA ALA A 106 18.03 -19.39 24.98
C ALA A 106 17.93 -18.05 25.72
N VAL A 107 18.07 -16.90 25.06
CA VAL A 107 17.82 -15.59 25.69
C VAL A 107 16.37 -15.45 26.14
N LEU A 108 15.45 -16.15 25.47
CA LEU A 108 14.01 -16.12 25.76
C LEU A 108 13.57 -17.13 26.83
N ALA A 109 14.41 -18.09 27.21
CA ALA A 109 14.04 -19.17 28.13
C ALA A 109 13.45 -18.73 29.49
N PRO A 110 13.87 -17.60 30.11
CA PRO A 110 13.30 -17.16 31.39
C PRO A 110 11.87 -16.61 31.32
N PHE A 111 11.39 -16.22 30.14
CA PHE A 111 10.12 -15.53 29.96
C PHE A 111 8.92 -16.48 29.82
N THR A 112 8.76 -17.43 30.75
CA THR A 112 7.72 -18.49 30.64
C THR A 112 6.27 -17.99 30.67
N ALA A 113 6.05 -16.71 31.04
CA ALA A 113 4.73 -16.07 31.05
C ALA A 113 4.55 -15.09 29.87
N LEU A 114 5.46 -15.09 28.90
CA LEU A 114 5.40 -14.21 27.74
C LEU A 114 4.22 -14.58 26.86
N GLU A 115 3.31 -13.64 26.66
CA GLU A 115 2.14 -13.74 25.80
C GLU A 115 2.41 -13.11 24.43
N LYS A 116 3.23 -12.05 24.39
CA LYS A 116 3.59 -11.34 23.16
C LYS A 116 5.09 -11.14 23.02
N LEU A 117 5.61 -11.49 21.84
CA LEU A 117 6.96 -11.16 21.41
C LEU A 117 6.90 -10.40 20.09
N ASP A 118 7.47 -9.21 20.06
CA ASP A 118 7.57 -8.38 18.86
C ASP A 118 9.02 -7.93 18.68
N LEU A 119 9.65 -8.41 17.61
CA LEU A 119 11.00 -8.07 17.17
C LEU A 119 10.99 -7.61 15.71
N SER A 120 9.89 -7.01 15.25
CA SER A 120 9.73 -6.55 13.88
C SER A 120 10.73 -5.44 13.48
N GLY A 121 11.02 -5.30 12.18
CA GLY A 121 11.89 -4.24 11.65
C GLY A 121 13.36 -4.32 12.05
N ASN A 122 13.85 -5.49 12.47
CA ASN A 122 15.25 -5.71 12.83
C ASN A 122 16.01 -6.40 11.68
N GLN A 123 17.21 -6.93 11.94
CA GLN A 123 18.05 -7.66 10.98
C GLN A 123 18.34 -9.09 11.48
N ILE A 124 17.35 -9.71 12.13
CA ILE A 124 17.49 -11.06 12.70
C ILE A 124 17.51 -12.07 11.56
N THR A 125 18.55 -12.92 11.50
CA THR A 125 18.68 -13.95 10.46
C THR A 125 18.17 -15.32 10.91
N SER A 126 18.25 -15.62 12.21
CA SER A 126 17.75 -16.88 12.78
C SER A 126 17.66 -16.81 14.31
N PHE A 127 16.90 -17.73 14.90
CA PHE A 127 16.91 -18.02 16.34
C PHE A 127 17.89 -19.15 16.74
N SER A 128 18.77 -19.55 15.82
CA SER A 128 19.74 -20.62 16.00
C SER A 128 21.14 -20.05 16.24
N ALA A 129 21.64 -20.17 17.46
CA ALA A 129 23.06 -19.94 17.71
C ALA A 129 23.89 -21.13 17.22
N ALA A 130 24.95 -20.85 16.47
CA ALA A 130 25.96 -21.84 16.04
C ALA A 130 25.43 -22.99 15.16
N ASN A 131 24.53 -22.69 14.21
CA ASN A 131 24.07 -23.65 13.20
C ASN A 131 23.33 -24.88 13.78
N ARG A 132 22.70 -24.72 14.94
CA ARG A 132 21.85 -25.75 15.56
C ARG A 132 20.59 -25.96 14.71
N SER A 133 20.06 -27.18 14.69
CA SER A 133 18.83 -27.48 13.96
C SER A 133 17.61 -26.82 14.62
N ASP A 134 16.56 -26.57 13.82
CA ASP A 134 15.27 -26.04 14.29
C ASP A 134 14.67 -26.86 15.44
N MET A 135 14.96 -28.17 15.52
CA MET A 135 14.56 -29.02 16.64
C MET A 135 15.15 -28.58 17.98
N VAL A 136 16.41 -28.14 17.98
CA VAL A 136 17.10 -27.68 19.19
C VAL A 136 16.59 -26.31 19.62
N VAL A 137 16.34 -25.42 18.66
CA VAL A 137 15.71 -24.11 18.90
C VAL A 137 14.31 -24.31 19.48
N GLY A 138 13.49 -25.16 18.84
CA GLY A 138 12.16 -25.51 19.32
C GLY A 138 12.18 -26.03 20.75
N ALA A 139 13.12 -26.93 21.10
CA ALA A 139 13.22 -27.46 22.47
C ALA A 139 13.47 -26.38 23.53
N VAL A 140 14.18 -25.31 23.20
CA VAL A 140 14.39 -24.17 24.09
C VAL A 140 13.11 -23.33 24.22
N LEU A 141 12.39 -23.15 23.12
CA LEU A 141 11.16 -22.36 23.05
C LEU A 141 9.93 -23.10 23.60
N ASN A 142 9.99 -24.42 23.82
CA ASN A 142 8.90 -25.23 24.40
C ASN A 142 8.34 -24.68 25.72
N ASN A 143 9.13 -23.93 26.48
CA ASN A 143 8.71 -23.36 27.75
C ASN A 143 7.88 -22.08 27.61
N LEU A 144 7.77 -21.51 26.40
CA LEU A 144 6.97 -20.32 26.12
C LEU A 144 5.51 -20.70 25.82
N THR A 145 4.91 -21.50 26.69
CA THR A 145 3.55 -22.03 26.50
C THR A 145 2.46 -20.96 26.57
N ALA A 146 2.78 -19.77 27.10
CA ALA A 146 1.86 -18.63 27.15
C ALA A 146 1.86 -17.77 25.87
N LEU A 147 2.82 -17.98 24.96
CA LEU A 147 3.03 -17.11 23.81
C LEU A 147 1.90 -17.27 22.80
N THR A 148 1.12 -16.21 22.60
CA THR A 148 -0.01 -16.15 21.67
C THR A 148 0.28 -15.24 20.48
N GLU A 149 1.14 -14.25 20.62
CA GLU A 149 1.51 -13.31 19.57
C GLU A 149 3.01 -13.32 19.27
N LEU A 150 3.36 -13.54 18.01
CA LEU A 150 4.72 -13.50 17.52
C LEU A 150 4.83 -12.59 16.28
N HIS A 151 5.51 -11.46 16.44
CA HIS A 151 5.72 -10.46 15.39
C HIS A 151 7.20 -10.38 15.04
N LEU A 152 7.54 -10.74 13.81
CA LEU A 152 8.91 -10.84 13.27
C LEU A 152 9.01 -10.22 11.88
N ALA A 153 8.02 -9.44 11.47
CA ALA A 153 7.99 -8.78 10.17
C ALA A 153 9.25 -7.95 9.91
N GLY A 154 9.72 -7.87 8.65
CA GLY A 154 10.84 -7.01 8.28
C GLY A 154 12.15 -7.42 8.93
N ASN A 155 12.51 -8.70 8.83
CA ASN A 155 13.77 -9.27 9.31
C ASN A 155 14.45 -10.05 8.16
N GLU A 156 15.45 -10.88 8.46
CA GLU A 156 16.17 -11.72 7.49
C GLU A 156 16.02 -13.22 7.76
N ILE A 157 14.90 -13.63 8.38
CA ILE A 157 14.67 -15.01 8.81
C ILE A 157 14.49 -15.92 7.61
N THR A 158 15.16 -17.08 7.61
CA THR A 158 15.13 -18.05 6.51
C THR A 158 14.37 -19.34 6.79
N THR A 159 14.19 -19.72 8.06
CA THR A 159 13.51 -20.98 8.47
C THR A 159 12.44 -20.73 9.52
N THR A 160 11.39 -21.55 9.49
CA THR A 160 10.24 -21.45 10.41
C THR A 160 10.02 -22.70 11.25
N GLY A 161 10.77 -23.79 11.08
CA GLY A 161 10.43 -25.09 11.68
C GLY A 161 10.31 -25.08 13.20
N TRP A 162 11.04 -24.19 13.87
CA TRP A 162 11.04 -24.00 15.32
C TRP A 162 9.70 -23.51 15.90
N ILE A 163 8.79 -22.94 15.08
CA ILE A 163 7.46 -22.51 15.55
C ILE A 163 6.54 -23.69 15.88
N SER A 164 6.84 -24.90 15.40
CA SER A 164 5.95 -26.07 15.57
C SER A 164 5.61 -26.39 17.01
N ASN A 165 6.46 -25.96 17.94
CA ASN A 165 6.32 -26.24 19.36
C ASN A 165 5.56 -25.15 20.13
N LEU A 166 5.26 -24.02 19.49
CA LEU A 166 4.56 -22.88 20.08
C LEU A 166 3.05 -22.99 19.82
N THR A 167 2.43 -24.06 20.31
CA THR A 167 1.04 -24.44 19.96
C THR A 167 -0.04 -23.49 20.47
N SER A 168 0.30 -22.56 21.36
CA SER A 168 -0.59 -21.51 21.86
C SER A 168 -0.68 -20.29 20.93
N LEU A 169 0.12 -20.24 19.86
CA LEU A 169 0.14 -19.10 18.93
C LEU A 169 -1.23 -18.89 18.27
N GLN A 170 -1.68 -17.64 18.33
CA GLN A 170 -2.88 -17.12 17.68
C GLN A 170 -2.54 -16.13 16.58
N VAL A 171 -1.43 -15.40 16.72
CA VAL A 171 -0.97 -14.41 15.75
C VAL A 171 0.48 -14.69 15.39
N ILE A 172 0.74 -14.83 14.09
CA ILE A 172 2.07 -14.91 13.50
C ILE A 172 2.16 -13.88 12.39
N ASP A 173 3.06 -12.92 12.55
CA ASP A 173 3.50 -12.05 11.47
C ASP A 173 4.98 -12.28 11.21
N MET A 174 5.28 -12.91 10.07
CA MET A 174 6.62 -13.14 9.55
C MET A 174 6.76 -12.56 8.14
N SER A 175 5.97 -11.52 7.82
CA SER A 175 6.05 -10.84 6.51
C SER A 175 7.41 -10.18 6.28
N SER A 176 7.76 -9.89 5.03
CA SER A 176 9.02 -9.19 4.67
C SER A 176 10.27 -9.84 5.28
N ASN A 177 10.45 -11.13 5.01
CA ASN A 177 11.59 -11.95 5.47
C ASN A 177 12.22 -12.70 4.28
N LYS A 178 13.06 -13.71 4.56
CA LYS A 178 13.73 -14.55 3.55
C LYS A 178 13.32 -16.02 3.67
N VAL A 179 12.10 -16.30 4.13
CA VAL A 179 11.64 -17.68 4.39
C VAL A 179 11.47 -18.42 3.07
N HIS A 180 12.07 -19.60 2.96
CA HIS A 180 12.01 -20.42 1.74
C HIS A 180 10.96 -21.54 1.77
N GLU A 181 10.64 -22.05 2.96
CA GLU A 181 9.72 -23.16 3.15
C GLU A 181 8.81 -22.93 4.35
N LEU A 182 7.54 -23.31 4.20
CA LEU A 182 6.55 -23.21 5.27
C LEU A 182 6.51 -24.49 6.11
N ASN A 183 7.39 -24.57 7.10
CA ASN A 183 7.47 -25.71 8.01
C ASN A 183 6.91 -25.36 9.40
N GLY A 184 6.30 -26.34 10.06
CA GLY A 184 5.89 -26.24 11.47
C GLY A 184 4.50 -25.66 11.76
N ILE A 185 3.74 -25.18 10.75
CA ILE A 185 2.44 -24.52 10.99
C ILE A 185 1.29 -25.51 11.26
N CYS A 186 1.36 -26.73 10.72
CA CYS A 186 0.21 -27.64 10.71
C CYS A 186 -0.34 -28.05 12.08
N GLY A 187 0.43 -27.88 13.17
CA GLY A 187 0.01 -28.16 14.55
C GLY A 187 -0.53 -26.93 15.31
N LEU A 188 -0.53 -25.74 14.71
CA LEU A 188 -0.90 -24.48 15.36
C LEU A 188 -2.40 -24.24 15.29
N HIS A 189 -3.19 -25.13 15.89
CA HIS A 189 -4.64 -25.14 15.77
C HIS A 189 -5.37 -23.94 16.38
N GLN A 190 -4.68 -23.06 17.12
CA GLN A 190 -5.26 -21.83 17.68
C GLN A 190 -5.03 -20.61 16.79
N LEU A 191 -4.34 -20.77 15.66
CA LEU A 191 -3.94 -19.68 14.80
C LEU A 191 -5.16 -18.97 14.19
N LYS A 192 -5.18 -17.65 14.33
CA LYS A 192 -6.21 -16.74 13.81
C LYS A 192 -5.66 -15.79 12.76
N TYR A 193 -4.41 -15.37 12.91
CA TYR A 193 -3.74 -14.45 12.02
C TYR A 193 -2.42 -15.05 11.56
N LEU A 194 -2.26 -15.20 10.25
CA LEU A 194 -1.03 -15.64 9.63
C LEU A 194 -0.65 -14.69 8.49
N SER A 195 0.43 -13.92 8.68
CA SER A 195 1.05 -13.15 7.61
C SER A 195 2.46 -13.67 7.29
N LEU A 196 2.65 -14.01 6.03
CA LEU A 196 3.88 -14.52 5.42
C LEU A 196 4.17 -13.78 4.10
N GLY A 197 3.52 -12.65 3.87
CA GLY A 197 3.71 -11.84 2.67
C GLY A 197 5.16 -11.42 2.46
N PHE A 198 5.58 -11.18 1.22
CA PHE A 198 6.93 -10.69 0.89
C PHE A 198 8.04 -11.60 1.44
N ASN A 199 8.01 -12.88 1.07
CA ASN A 199 9.02 -13.88 1.44
C ASN A 199 9.55 -14.59 0.19
N MET A 200 10.27 -15.71 0.38
CA MET A 200 10.81 -16.53 -0.71
C MET A 200 10.21 -17.94 -0.73
N ILE A 201 8.96 -18.10 -0.24
CA ILE A 201 8.33 -19.41 -0.06
C ILE A 201 8.05 -20.04 -1.43
N GLN A 202 8.54 -21.26 -1.63
CA GLN A 202 8.41 -22.02 -2.86
C GLN A 202 7.52 -23.26 -2.70
N GLY A 203 7.14 -23.84 -3.84
CA GLY A 203 6.37 -25.07 -3.90
C GLY A 203 4.86 -24.84 -3.76
N VAL A 204 4.11 -25.90 -3.48
CA VAL A 204 2.65 -25.84 -3.40
C VAL A 204 2.17 -25.34 -2.04
N ILE A 205 1.00 -24.68 -2.02
CA ILE A 205 0.35 -24.30 -0.76
C ILE A 205 0.08 -25.56 0.05
N ASN A 206 0.57 -25.61 1.29
CA ASN A 206 0.46 -26.79 2.13
C ASN A 206 -1.02 -27.06 2.49
N PRO A 207 -1.60 -28.23 2.12
CA PRO A 207 -3.01 -28.53 2.38
C PRO A 207 -3.41 -28.52 3.86
N CYS A 208 -2.44 -28.63 4.77
CA CYS A 208 -2.72 -28.57 6.21
C CYS A 208 -3.25 -27.21 6.66
N LEU A 209 -3.02 -26.13 5.90
CA LEU A 209 -3.58 -24.81 6.20
C LEU A 209 -5.11 -24.87 6.30
N GLY A 210 -5.78 -25.68 5.46
CA GLY A 210 -7.22 -25.92 5.53
C GLY A 210 -7.70 -26.65 6.79
N LYS A 211 -6.82 -26.97 7.74
CA LYS A 211 -7.17 -27.52 9.08
C LYS A 211 -7.16 -26.45 10.18
N LEU A 212 -6.74 -25.21 9.87
CA LEU A 212 -6.67 -24.11 10.81
C LEU A 212 -8.04 -23.42 10.90
N GLN A 213 -9.00 -24.07 11.56
CA GLN A 213 -10.42 -23.68 11.55
C GLN A 213 -10.74 -22.31 12.18
N TYR A 214 -9.81 -21.74 12.94
CA TYR A 214 -9.94 -20.43 13.57
C TYR A 214 -9.24 -19.32 12.78
N LEU A 215 -8.68 -19.63 11.61
CA LEU A 215 -7.98 -18.65 10.81
C LEU A 215 -8.97 -17.62 10.26
N VAL A 216 -8.71 -16.37 10.59
CA VAL A 216 -9.47 -15.18 10.21
C VAL A 216 -8.73 -14.43 9.10
N TYR A 217 -7.40 -14.29 9.23
CA TYR A 217 -6.55 -13.58 8.29
C TYR A 217 -5.46 -14.50 7.74
N LEU A 218 -5.37 -14.60 6.42
CA LEU A 218 -4.35 -15.36 5.72
C LEU A 218 -3.68 -14.50 4.64
N ASP A 219 -2.40 -14.19 4.84
CA ASP A 219 -1.56 -13.56 3.83
C ASP A 219 -0.33 -14.41 3.52
N MET A 220 -0.24 -14.83 2.26
CA MET A 220 0.93 -15.49 1.67
C MET A 220 1.28 -14.82 0.32
N GLY A 221 0.92 -13.55 0.14
CA GLY A 221 1.18 -12.81 -1.08
C GLY A 221 2.68 -12.55 -1.31
N SER A 222 3.06 -12.17 -2.53
CA SER A 222 4.45 -11.80 -2.85
C SER A 222 5.46 -12.89 -2.45
N ASN A 223 5.26 -14.10 -2.98
CA ASN A 223 6.08 -15.28 -2.75
C ASN A 223 6.32 -16.02 -4.10
N PHE A 224 6.87 -17.24 -4.06
CA PHE A 224 7.11 -18.08 -5.24
C PHE A 224 6.25 -19.35 -5.22
N LEU A 225 5.05 -19.29 -4.64
CA LEU A 225 4.14 -20.43 -4.56
C LEU A 225 3.71 -20.85 -5.97
N THR A 226 3.58 -22.16 -6.16
CA THR A 226 3.20 -22.80 -7.43
C THR A 226 2.07 -23.80 -7.23
N GLY A 227 1.54 -24.35 -8.32
CA GLY A 227 0.47 -25.34 -8.27
C GLY A 227 -0.90 -24.72 -8.02
N GLU A 228 -1.87 -25.56 -7.69
CA GLU A 228 -3.28 -25.17 -7.59
C GLU A 228 -3.63 -24.71 -6.17
N ILE A 229 -4.59 -23.77 -6.07
CA ILE A 229 -5.28 -23.50 -4.81
C ILE A 229 -6.17 -24.72 -4.56
N GLY A 230 -5.80 -25.56 -3.58
CA GLY A 230 -6.51 -26.81 -3.32
C GLY A 230 -8.02 -26.60 -3.15
N GLN A 231 -8.82 -27.44 -3.82
CA GLN A 231 -10.29 -27.28 -3.95
C GLN A 231 -11.01 -27.03 -2.62
N TYR A 232 -10.54 -27.63 -1.52
CA TYR A 232 -11.14 -27.54 -0.19
C TYR A 232 -10.37 -26.64 0.78
N LEU A 233 -9.27 -26.03 0.33
CA LEU A 233 -8.35 -25.33 1.19
C LEU A 233 -9.05 -24.15 1.87
N LEU A 234 -9.57 -23.23 1.07
CA LEU A 234 -10.21 -22.01 1.56
C LEU A 234 -11.64 -22.26 2.06
N SER A 235 -12.36 -23.22 1.45
CA SER A 235 -13.71 -23.57 1.89
C SER A 235 -13.75 -24.15 3.31
N ASN A 236 -12.66 -24.74 3.80
CA ASN A 236 -12.56 -25.25 5.16
C ASN A 236 -12.27 -24.15 6.20
N LEU A 237 -11.82 -22.97 5.77
CA LEU A 237 -11.51 -21.83 6.63
C LEU A 237 -12.77 -21.00 6.87
N THR A 238 -13.75 -21.55 7.59
CA THR A 238 -15.09 -20.96 7.68
C THR A 238 -15.16 -19.61 8.40
N GLN A 239 -14.11 -19.22 9.14
CA GLN A 239 -14.00 -17.93 9.83
C GLN A 239 -13.15 -16.90 9.06
N VAL A 240 -12.69 -17.24 7.84
CA VAL A 240 -11.79 -16.37 7.11
C VAL A 240 -12.51 -15.11 6.64
N GLU A 241 -11.90 -13.98 6.96
CA GLU A 241 -12.33 -12.63 6.62
C GLU A 241 -11.52 -12.07 5.46
N GLU A 242 -10.20 -12.35 5.44
CA GLU A 242 -9.27 -11.85 4.44
C GLU A 242 -8.33 -12.94 3.92
N VAL A 243 -8.20 -13.03 2.58
CA VAL A 243 -7.31 -13.97 1.90
C VAL A 243 -6.45 -13.25 0.87
N HIS A 244 -5.13 -13.25 1.09
CA HIS A 244 -4.15 -12.62 0.23
C HIS A 244 -3.18 -13.68 -0.30
N LEU A 245 -3.33 -14.07 -1.57
CA LEU A 245 -2.47 -15.01 -2.30
C LEU A 245 -1.91 -14.39 -3.59
N GLY A 246 -2.00 -13.06 -3.73
CA GLY A 246 -1.51 -12.33 -4.89
C GLY A 246 0.01 -12.42 -5.06
N ASP A 247 0.51 -12.04 -6.22
CA ASP A 247 1.95 -11.96 -6.51
C ASP A 247 2.68 -13.30 -6.25
N ASN A 248 2.16 -14.36 -6.86
CA ASN A 248 2.73 -15.71 -6.80
C ASN A 248 2.76 -16.32 -8.23
N ASN A 249 3.09 -17.60 -8.34
CA ASN A 249 3.09 -18.35 -9.60
C ASN A 249 2.05 -19.49 -9.54
N LEU A 250 0.89 -19.23 -8.92
CA LEU A 250 -0.21 -20.18 -8.81
C LEU A 250 -0.81 -20.46 -10.20
N THR A 251 -1.29 -21.68 -10.37
CA THR A 251 -1.77 -22.23 -11.63
C THR A 251 -3.05 -23.04 -11.43
N GLY A 252 -3.61 -23.57 -12.51
CA GLY A 252 -4.79 -24.43 -12.46
C GLY A 252 -6.07 -23.62 -12.29
N THR A 253 -7.15 -24.31 -11.94
CA THR A 253 -8.49 -23.70 -11.86
C THR A 253 -8.94 -23.54 -10.41
N PHE A 254 -9.37 -22.34 -10.05
CA PHE A 254 -9.99 -22.03 -8.78
C PHE A 254 -11.47 -21.67 -8.98
N ASP A 255 -12.37 -22.53 -8.49
CA ASP A 255 -13.81 -22.29 -8.51
C ASP A 255 -14.19 -21.40 -7.32
N PHE A 256 -14.58 -20.16 -7.61
CA PHE A 256 -14.89 -19.15 -6.58
C PHE A 256 -16.11 -19.51 -5.73
N SER A 257 -17.02 -20.34 -6.27
CA SER A 257 -18.17 -20.85 -5.54
C SER A 257 -17.78 -21.74 -4.35
N SER A 258 -16.54 -22.24 -4.30
CA SER A 258 -16.02 -22.95 -3.12
C SER A 258 -16.05 -22.09 -1.85
N LEU A 259 -16.05 -20.75 -2.01
CA LEU A 259 -16.12 -19.79 -0.91
C LEU A 259 -17.54 -19.43 -0.49
N ALA A 260 -18.57 -19.99 -1.13
CA ALA A 260 -19.96 -19.53 -0.95
C ALA A 260 -20.44 -19.51 0.52
N ASN A 261 -19.88 -20.39 1.36
CA ASN A 261 -20.25 -20.54 2.77
C ASN A 261 -19.39 -19.71 3.74
N ASN A 262 -18.36 -19.00 3.28
CA ASN A 262 -17.50 -18.16 4.11
C ASN A 262 -18.22 -16.83 4.39
N SER A 263 -19.13 -16.78 5.37
CA SER A 263 -20.00 -15.60 5.61
C SER A 263 -19.25 -14.32 6.00
N GLU A 264 -18.09 -14.47 6.64
CA GLU A 264 -17.29 -13.34 7.14
C GLU A 264 -16.32 -12.76 6.10
N LEU A 265 -16.16 -13.41 4.94
CA LEU A 265 -15.19 -13.00 3.92
C LEU A 265 -15.53 -11.60 3.39
N HIS A 266 -14.60 -10.65 3.47
CA HIS A 266 -14.79 -9.30 2.95
C HIS A 266 -13.64 -8.81 2.06
N SER A 267 -12.46 -9.44 2.11
CA SER A 267 -11.33 -9.13 1.24
C SER A 267 -10.73 -10.38 0.60
N ILE A 268 -10.52 -10.32 -0.72
CA ILE A 268 -9.81 -11.38 -1.43
C ILE A 268 -8.91 -10.83 -2.54
N VAL A 269 -7.63 -11.21 -2.46
CA VAL A 269 -6.56 -10.78 -3.36
C VAL A 269 -5.88 -12.00 -3.96
N LEU A 270 -6.12 -12.25 -5.25
CA LEU A 270 -5.51 -13.33 -6.05
C LEU A 270 -4.73 -12.78 -7.25
N SER A 271 -4.40 -11.48 -7.21
CA SER A 271 -3.76 -10.74 -8.29
C SER A 271 -2.39 -11.30 -8.68
N ASN A 272 -1.90 -10.94 -9.87
CA ASN A 272 -0.56 -11.27 -10.35
C ASN A 272 -0.23 -12.77 -10.33
N ASN A 273 -1.22 -13.63 -10.55
CA ASN A 273 -1.05 -15.06 -10.79
C ASN A 273 -1.46 -15.37 -12.24
N CYS A 274 -0.64 -14.96 -13.20
CA CYS A 274 -1.01 -14.88 -14.63
C CYS A 274 -1.41 -16.22 -15.31
N LYS A 275 -1.21 -17.36 -14.64
CA LYS A 275 -1.61 -18.70 -15.11
C LYS A 275 -2.77 -19.30 -14.31
N LEU A 276 -3.24 -18.63 -13.27
CA LEU A 276 -4.37 -19.06 -12.45
C LEU A 276 -5.67 -18.72 -13.20
N GLU A 277 -6.51 -19.72 -13.37
CA GLU A 277 -7.84 -19.60 -13.96
C GLU A 277 -8.89 -19.53 -12.86
N ILE A 278 -9.57 -18.40 -12.73
CA ILE A 278 -10.56 -18.13 -11.69
C ILE A 278 -11.95 -18.17 -12.32
N GLU A 279 -12.80 -19.04 -11.80
CA GLU A 279 -14.10 -19.34 -12.40
C GLU A 279 -15.22 -19.00 -11.42
N THR A 280 -16.09 -18.07 -11.82
CA THR A 280 -17.17 -17.53 -10.99
C THR A 280 -18.56 -17.90 -11.50
N GLU A 281 -18.69 -18.37 -12.74
CA GLU A 281 -19.96 -18.52 -13.43
C GLU A 281 -20.51 -19.95 -13.38
N LEU A 282 -20.63 -20.51 -12.18
CA LEU A 282 -21.25 -21.82 -11.96
C LEU A 282 -22.76 -21.70 -11.78
N VAL A 283 -23.48 -22.77 -12.14
CA VAL A 283 -24.94 -22.79 -12.07
C VAL A 283 -25.41 -22.77 -10.61
N ARG A 284 -26.20 -21.75 -10.26
CA ARG A 284 -26.94 -21.62 -8.97
C ARG A 284 -26.04 -21.59 -7.74
N TRP A 285 -25.21 -20.56 -7.63
CA TRP A 285 -24.61 -20.19 -6.34
C TRP A 285 -24.89 -18.72 -6.02
N THR A 286 -25.04 -18.42 -4.74
CA THR A 286 -25.12 -17.06 -4.21
C THR A 286 -24.19 -17.03 -3.00
N PRO A 287 -23.16 -16.19 -2.99
CA PRO A 287 -22.29 -16.08 -1.83
C PRO A 287 -23.04 -15.55 -0.61
N LEU A 288 -22.72 -16.08 0.58
CA LEU A 288 -23.20 -15.53 1.85
C LEU A 288 -22.43 -14.27 2.28
N PHE A 289 -21.21 -14.10 1.76
CA PHE A 289 -20.36 -12.97 2.06
C PHE A 289 -20.76 -11.68 1.36
N GLN A 290 -20.22 -10.58 1.89
CA GLN A 290 -20.26 -9.24 1.30
C GLN A 290 -18.84 -8.70 1.20
N LEU A 291 -18.27 -8.76 -0.01
CA LEU A 291 -16.94 -8.23 -0.28
C LEU A 291 -16.93 -6.70 -0.16
N GLU A 292 -15.91 -6.20 0.51
CA GLU A 292 -15.48 -4.80 0.50
C GLU A 292 -14.39 -4.56 -0.54
N TYR A 293 -13.50 -5.54 -0.74
CA TYR A 293 -12.39 -5.45 -1.70
C TYR A 293 -12.19 -6.75 -2.48
N LEU A 294 -12.06 -6.63 -3.80
CA LEU A 294 -11.75 -7.72 -4.71
C LEU A 294 -10.60 -7.32 -5.64
N ASN A 295 -9.51 -8.07 -5.61
CA ASN A 295 -8.43 -7.90 -6.58
C ASN A 295 -8.05 -9.23 -7.23
N LEU A 296 -8.36 -9.36 -8.51
CA LEU A 296 -8.02 -10.51 -9.35
C LEU A 296 -7.11 -10.12 -10.52
N SER A 297 -6.52 -8.91 -10.49
CA SER A 297 -5.81 -8.37 -11.65
C SER A 297 -4.65 -9.26 -12.09
N ASN A 298 -4.38 -9.29 -13.39
CA ASN A 298 -3.32 -10.11 -13.99
C ASN A 298 -3.43 -11.61 -13.65
N SER A 299 -4.66 -12.12 -13.60
CA SER A 299 -5.05 -13.55 -13.52
C SER A 299 -6.14 -13.82 -14.57
N ILE A 300 -6.37 -15.08 -14.97
CA ILE A 300 -7.36 -15.37 -16.02
C ILE A 300 -8.74 -15.54 -15.38
N VAL A 301 -9.71 -14.68 -15.70
CA VAL A 301 -11.05 -14.75 -15.09
C VAL A 301 -12.10 -15.23 -16.09
N ASN A 302 -12.94 -16.18 -15.66
CA ASN A 302 -14.09 -16.72 -16.39
C ASN A 302 -13.77 -17.22 -17.80
N LYS A 303 -12.64 -17.91 -17.95
CA LYS A 303 -12.19 -18.49 -19.22
C LYS A 303 -13.25 -19.41 -19.83
N ARG A 304 -13.89 -20.27 -19.03
CA ARG A 304 -14.95 -21.20 -19.51
C ARG A 304 -16.23 -20.46 -19.92
N SER A 305 -16.48 -19.29 -19.32
CA SER A 305 -17.60 -18.41 -19.61
C SER A 305 -17.21 -17.23 -20.50
N ASN A 306 -16.17 -17.41 -21.31
CA ASN A 306 -15.77 -16.47 -22.35
C ASN A 306 -15.41 -15.07 -21.81
N GLY A 307 -14.77 -15.01 -20.66
CA GLY A 307 -14.20 -13.79 -20.07
C GLY A 307 -15.26 -12.77 -19.59
N ILE A 308 -16.44 -13.19 -19.17
CA ILE A 308 -17.44 -12.23 -18.65
C ILE A 308 -17.06 -11.71 -17.27
N ILE A 309 -17.45 -10.47 -16.97
CA ILE A 309 -17.37 -9.92 -15.61
C ILE A 309 -18.13 -10.84 -14.64
N PRO A 310 -17.56 -11.17 -13.46
CA PRO A 310 -18.21 -12.02 -12.47
C PRO A 310 -19.62 -11.53 -12.10
N THR A 311 -20.64 -12.34 -12.36
CA THR A 311 -22.04 -11.91 -12.22
C THR A 311 -22.49 -11.83 -10.77
N PHE A 312 -21.86 -12.60 -9.86
CA PHE A 312 -22.15 -12.56 -8.42
C PHE A 312 -21.88 -11.19 -7.80
N LEU A 313 -21.02 -10.35 -8.41
CA LEU A 313 -20.73 -8.98 -7.95
C LEU A 313 -21.99 -8.11 -7.89
N SER A 314 -23.01 -8.42 -8.70
CA SER A 314 -24.30 -7.73 -8.63
C SER A 314 -25.02 -7.89 -7.29
N ALA A 315 -24.67 -8.91 -6.51
CA ALA A 315 -25.22 -9.17 -5.17
C ALA A 315 -24.32 -8.66 -4.03
N GLN A 316 -23.23 -7.96 -4.34
CA GLN A 316 -22.25 -7.45 -3.37
C GLN A 316 -22.47 -5.95 -3.16
N VAL A 317 -23.13 -5.59 -2.07
CA VAL A 317 -23.56 -4.20 -1.78
C VAL A 317 -22.57 -3.42 -0.92
N SER A 318 -21.57 -4.09 -0.35
CA SER A 318 -20.52 -3.47 0.49
C SER A 318 -19.24 -3.11 -0.29
N LEU A 319 -19.17 -3.40 -1.59
CA LEU A 319 -17.94 -3.21 -2.35
C LEU A 319 -17.50 -1.75 -2.32
N SER A 320 -16.24 -1.56 -1.96
CA SER A 320 -15.53 -0.28 -1.99
C SER A 320 -14.53 -0.20 -3.14
N GLY A 321 -13.99 -1.34 -3.56
CA GLY A 321 -12.95 -1.40 -4.59
C GLY A 321 -12.92 -2.71 -5.36
N ILE A 322 -12.83 -2.61 -6.68
CA ILE A 322 -12.64 -3.75 -7.58
C ILE A 322 -11.46 -3.50 -8.50
N ASP A 323 -10.52 -4.44 -8.55
CA ASP A 323 -9.48 -4.51 -9.56
C ASP A 323 -9.56 -5.83 -10.34
N LEU A 324 -9.96 -5.69 -11.60
CA LEU A 324 -10.06 -6.76 -12.60
C LEU A 324 -9.22 -6.41 -13.84
N SER A 325 -8.13 -5.67 -13.64
CA SER A 325 -7.23 -5.27 -14.73
C SER A 325 -6.50 -6.48 -15.30
N ILE A 326 -6.35 -6.55 -16.62
CA ILE A 326 -5.57 -7.60 -17.32
C ILE A 326 -6.10 -9.00 -16.96
N CYS A 327 -7.43 -9.16 -16.97
CA CYS A 327 -8.09 -10.41 -16.58
C CYS A 327 -8.55 -11.28 -17.77
N SER A 328 -8.22 -10.86 -19.00
CA SER A 328 -8.77 -11.42 -20.24
C SER A 328 -10.30 -11.31 -20.33
N LEU A 329 -10.87 -10.28 -19.70
CA LEU A 329 -12.31 -10.04 -19.72
C LEU A 329 -12.74 -9.44 -21.06
N GLN A 330 -14.00 -9.64 -21.43
CA GLN A 330 -14.60 -9.07 -22.63
C GLN A 330 -16.11 -8.85 -22.51
N GLY A 331 -16.68 -8.20 -23.52
CA GLY A 331 -18.11 -7.88 -23.57
C GLY A 331 -18.42 -6.52 -22.95
N ARG A 332 -19.61 -6.37 -22.37
CA ARG A 332 -20.12 -5.08 -21.88
C ARG A 332 -19.84 -4.92 -20.39
N ILE A 333 -19.46 -3.70 -19.99
CA ILE A 333 -19.41 -3.29 -18.59
C ILE A 333 -20.85 -2.97 -18.16
N PRO A 334 -21.47 -3.72 -17.24
CA PRO A 334 -22.87 -3.52 -16.87
C PRO A 334 -23.08 -2.24 -16.04
N SER A 335 -24.22 -1.58 -16.25
CA SER A 335 -24.56 -0.33 -15.53
C SER A 335 -24.67 -0.50 -14.02
N TRP A 336 -25.09 -1.67 -13.56
CA TRP A 336 -25.23 -1.96 -12.12
C TRP A 336 -23.91 -1.85 -11.36
N MET A 337 -22.78 -2.12 -12.03
CA MET A 337 -21.46 -2.06 -11.41
C MET A 337 -21.03 -0.61 -11.14
N LEU A 338 -21.61 0.35 -11.84
CA LEU A 338 -21.22 1.77 -11.78
C LEU A 338 -22.23 2.63 -11.02
N LEU A 339 -23.52 2.28 -11.15
CA LEU A 339 -24.63 3.20 -10.83
C LEU A 339 -25.56 2.66 -9.73
N TYR A 340 -25.46 1.38 -9.36
CA TYR A 340 -26.25 0.82 -8.26
C TYR A 340 -25.42 0.48 -7.03
N ASN A 341 -24.10 0.43 -7.16
CA ASN A 341 -23.21 0.24 -6.02
C ASN A 341 -22.78 1.59 -5.45
N VAL A 342 -23.49 2.04 -4.41
CA VAL A 342 -23.30 3.38 -3.83
C VAL A 342 -22.02 3.47 -2.99
N SER A 343 -21.39 2.36 -2.63
CA SER A 343 -20.12 2.36 -1.89
C SER A 343 -18.88 2.22 -2.76
N LEU A 344 -19.03 1.88 -4.05
CA LEU A 344 -17.89 1.57 -4.91
C LEU A 344 -17.10 2.85 -5.25
N GLY A 345 -15.96 3.01 -4.57
CA GLY A 345 -15.05 4.14 -4.73
C GLY A 345 -14.07 3.98 -5.89
N PHE A 346 -13.68 2.74 -6.23
CA PHE A 346 -12.83 2.52 -7.40
C PHE A 346 -13.15 1.26 -8.20
N LEU A 347 -12.99 1.37 -9.51
CA LEU A 347 -13.12 0.29 -10.48
C LEU A 347 -11.98 0.36 -11.49
N LEU A 348 -11.17 -0.70 -11.51
CA LEU A 348 -10.06 -0.87 -12.44
C LEU A 348 -10.35 -2.06 -13.36
N LEU A 349 -10.47 -1.78 -14.66
CA LEU A 349 -10.70 -2.77 -15.72
C LEU A 349 -9.67 -2.64 -16.85
N ARG A 350 -8.52 -2.03 -16.56
CA ARG A 350 -7.45 -1.75 -17.51
C ARG A 350 -7.00 -3.01 -18.25
N GLY A 351 -6.68 -2.92 -19.54
CA GLY A 351 -5.99 -3.99 -20.26
C GLY A 351 -6.84 -5.24 -20.52
N ASN A 352 -8.14 -5.06 -20.73
CA ASN A 352 -9.08 -6.12 -21.08
C ASN A 352 -9.54 -5.98 -22.55
N SER A 353 -10.60 -6.70 -22.94
CA SER A 353 -11.27 -6.58 -24.24
C SER A 353 -12.73 -6.15 -24.06
N MET A 354 -12.98 -5.20 -23.16
CA MET A 354 -14.31 -4.64 -22.94
C MET A 354 -14.72 -3.76 -24.12
N ASP A 355 -15.96 -3.92 -24.60
CA ASP A 355 -16.42 -3.32 -25.86
C ASP A 355 -17.32 -2.09 -25.67
N PHE A 356 -17.97 -1.98 -24.50
CA PHE A 356 -18.96 -0.92 -24.25
C PHE A 356 -19.17 -0.68 -22.76
N LEU A 357 -19.29 0.59 -22.36
CA LEU A 357 -19.72 1.00 -21.02
C LEU A 357 -21.23 1.23 -21.03
N ASP A 358 -21.99 0.36 -20.37
CA ASP A 358 -23.43 0.57 -20.23
C ASP A 358 -23.68 1.62 -19.14
N THR A 359 -23.97 2.86 -19.55
CA THR A 359 -24.39 3.93 -18.65
C THR A 359 -25.92 4.00 -18.48
N GLY A 360 -26.67 3.08 -19.11
CA GLY A 360 -28.13 3.03 -19.14
C GLY A 360 -28.80 4.25 -19.79
N ASN A 361 -30.09 4.13 -20.11
CA ASN A 361 -31.02 5.26 -20.26
C ASN A 361 -31.49 5.72 -18.87
N LEU A 362 -30.56 5.86 -17.92
CA LEU A 362 -30.91 6.19 -16.55
C LEU A 362 -31.34 7.65 -16.49
N GLY A 363 -32.56 7.88 -16.01
CA GLY A 363 -33.11 9.22 -15.80
C GLY A 363 -32.19 10.03 -14.88
N ALA A 364 -32.36 11.36 -14.90
CA ALA A 364 -31.45 12.37 -14.31
C ALA A 364 -31.13 12.28 -12.79
N ASN A 365 -31.51 11.20 -12.09
CA ASN A 365 -31.48 11.09 -10.62
C ASN A 365 -30.56 9.99 -10.07
N VAL A 366 -29.66 9.40 -10.87
CA VAL A 366 -28.69 8.40 -10.39
C VAL A 366 -27.28 8.98 -10.47
N THR A 367 -26.58 9.02 -9.34
CA THR A 367 -25.20 9.50 -9.22
C THR A 367 -24.33 8.42 -8.60
N SER A 368 -23.14 8.21 -9.16
CA SER A 368 -22.14 7.29 -8.61
C SER A 368 -21.28 7.98 -7.54
N SER A 369 -20.79 7.20 -6.57
CA SER A 369 -19.77 7.61 -5.59
C SER A 369 -18.34 7.37 -6.08
N MET A 370 -18.18 6.86 -7.31
CA MET A 370 -16.89 6.54 -7.92
C MET A 370 -15.90 7.71 -7.85
N GLU A 371 -14.72 7.43 -7.34
CA GLU A 371 -13.58 8.35 -7.29
C GLU A 371 -12.51 8.00 -8.32
N VAL A 372 -12.31 6.71 -8.60
CA VAL A 372 -11.27 6.23 -9.54
C VAL A 372 -11.89 5.26 -10.55
N LEU A 373 -11.87 5.65 -11.81
CA LEU A 373 -12.33 4.82 -12.92
C LEU A 373 -11.20 4.67 -13.94
N ASP A 374 -10.65 3.47 -14.04
CA ASP A 374 -9.65 3.11 -15.06
C ASP A 374 -10.22 2.05 -16.00
N LEU A 375 -10.52 2.48 -17.22
CA LEU A 375 -10.99 1.66 -18.33
C LEU A 375 -9.99 1.66 -19.48
N SER A 376 -8.73 2.06 -19.23
CA SER A 376 -7.69 2.17 -20.25
C SER A 376 -7.37 0.83 -20.92
N ASP A 377 -6.75 0.88 -22.10
CA ASP A 377 -6.28 -0.30 -22.83
C ASP A 377 -7.40 -1.35 -23.04
N ASN A 378 -8.51 -0.93 -23.63
CA ASN A 378 -9.68 -1.78 -23.91
C ASN A 378 -10.17 -1.61 -25.37
N ARG A 379 -11.38 -2.10 -25.68
CA ARG A 379 -12.01 -1.98 -27.00
C ARG A 379 -13.31 -1.16 -26.93
N ILE A 380 -13.42 -0.25 -25.96
CA ILE A 380 -14.68 0.46 -25.70
C ILE A 380 -14.99 1.38 -26.88
N SER A 381 -16.07 1.06 -27.61
CA SER A 381 -16.54 1.85 -28.75
C SER A 381 -17.89 2.46 -28.45
N MET A 382 -17.88 3.73 -28.06
CA MET A 382 -19.10 4.48 -27.75
C MET A 382 -18.87 5.99 -27.88
N LYS A 383 -19.98 6.73 -27.88
CA LYS A 383 -19.96 8.17 -27.55
C LYS A 383 -20.11 8.31 -26.05
N MET A 384 -19.28 9.13 -25.42
CA MET A 384 -19.52 9.46 -24.03
C MET A 384 -20.82 10.28 -23.90
N PRO A 385 -21.68 9.96 -22.92
CA PRO A 385 -22.93 10.68 -22.72
C PRO A 385 -22.66 12.13 -22.32
N TYR A 386 -23.50 13.07 -22.75
CA TYR A 386 -23.30 14.50 -22.48
C TYR A 386 -23.39 14.84 -20.98
N ASN A 387 -24.08 14.02 -20.19
CA ASN A 387 -24.24 14.13 -18.75
C ASN A 387 -23.23 13.28 -17.96
N PHE A 388 -22.09 12.90 -18.55
CA PHE A 388 -21.09 12.06 -17.89
C PHE A 388 -20.58 12.67 -16.58
N GLY A 389 -20.29 13.99 -16.56
CA GLY A 389 -19.91 14.69 -15.33
C GLY A 389 -20.96 14.57 -14.22
N SER A 390 -22.25 14.67 -14.57
CA SER A 390 -23.34 14.53 -13.60
C SER A 390 -23.53 13.10 -13.10
N LEU A 391 -23.19 12.08 -13.90
CA LEU A 391 -23.23 10.67 -13.48
C LEU A 391 -22.12 10.34 -12.46
N PHE A 392 -20.98 11.02 -12.58
CA PHE A 392 -19.79 10.76 -11.78
C PHE A 392 -19.20 12.03 -11.13
N PRO A 393 -19.97 12.72 -10.27
CA PRO A 393 -19.61 14.04 -9.76
C PRO A 393 -18.45 14.04 -8.75
N TYR A 394 -18.01 12.86 -8.28
CA TYR A 394 -16.94 12.72 -7.29
C TYR A 394 -15.63 12.15 -7.88
N LEU A 395 -15.55 11.97 -9.21
CA LEU A 395 -14.35 11.43 -9.85
C LEU A 395 -13.13 12.29 -9.54
N LYS A 396 -12.06 11.63 -9.14
CA LYS A 396 -10.71 12.16 -8.93
C LYS A 396 -9.77 11.73 -10.05
N TYR A 397 -9.94 10.50 -10.53
CA TYR A 397 -9.13 9.89 -11.57
C TYR A 397 -10.03 9.24 -12.62
N LEU A 398 -9.90 9.69 -13.87
CA LEU A 398 -10.55 9.06 -15.01
C LEU A 398 -9.50 8.77 -16.10
N ASP A 399 -9.35 7.49 -16.39
CA ASP A 399 -8.54 7.02 -17.52
C ASP A 399 -9.40 6.15 -18.43
N MET A 400 -9.62 6.63 -19.65
CA MET A 400 -10.25 5.87 -20.74
C MET A 400 -9.37 5.89 -21.99
N SER A 401 -8.06 6.04 -21.80
CA SER A 401 -7.09 6.04 -22.90
C SER A 401 -7.03 4.71 -23.62
N SER A 402 -6.47 4.69 -24.83
CA SER A 402 -6.29 3.45 -25.63
C SER A 402 -7.59 2.67 -25.82
N ASN A 403 -8.61 3.33 -26.36
CA ASN A 403 -9.94 2.78 -26.63
C ASN A 403 -10.44 3.22 -28.03
N MET A 404 -11.72 3.00 -28.33
CA MET A 404 -12.37 3.41 -29.58
C MET A 404 -13.49 4.43 -29.33
N LEU A 405 -13.33 5.30 -28.33
CA LEU A 405 -14.29 6.36 -28.02
C LEU A 405 -14.41 7.32 -29.21
N ASN A 406 -15.63 7.71 -29.56
CA ASN A 406 -15.89 8.64 -30.67
C ASN A 406 -16.85 9.76 -30.28
N GLY A 407 -16.99 10.76 -31.16
CA GLY A 407 -17.74 11.98 -30.88
C GLY A 407 -16.91 12.98 -30.06
N GLY A 408 -17.57 14.03 -29.56
CA GLY A 408 -16.93 15.08 -28.78
C GLY A 408 -16.61 14.66 -27.35
N VAL A 409 -15.67 15.38 -26.74
CA VAL A 409 -15.38 15.26 -25.30
C VAL A 409 -16.59 15.79 -24.51
N PRO A 410 -17.20 15.00 -23.60
CA PRO A 410 -18.36 15.41 -22.83
C PRO A 410 -17.98 16.47 -21.79
N SER A 411 -18.97 17.22 -21.28
CA SER A 411 -18.75 18.07 -20.12
C SER A 411 -18.48 17.23 -18.86
N LEU A 412 -17.49 17.66 -18.08
CA LEU A 412 -17.14 17.14 -16.76
C LEU A 412 -17.25 18.24 -15.69
N ALA A 413 -18.05 19.28 -15.96
CA ALA A 413 -18.16 20.45 -15.10
C ALA A 413 -18.61 20.10 -13.67
N GLU A 414 -19.51 19.13 -13.52
CA GLU A 414 -20.01 18.66 -12.23
C GLU A 414 -18.96 17.88 -11.41
N ALA A 415 -17.94 17.32 -12.05
CA ALA A 415 -16.81 16.64 -11.39
C ALA A 415 -15.59 17.56 -11.18
N ALA A 416 -15.67 18.83 -11.61
CA ALA A 416 -14.52 19.72 -11.69
C ALA A 416 -13.82 19.97 -10.34
N SER A 417 -14.58 19.97 -9.24
CA SER A 417 -14.03 20.22 -7.89
C SER A 417 -13.28 19.03 -7.31
N SER A 418 -13.39 17.83 -7.90
CA SER A 418 -12.70 16.62 -7.44
C SER A 418 -11.69 16.07 -8.45
N LEU A 419 -11.92 16.28 -9.75
CA LEU A 419 -11.14 15.67 -10.82
C LEU A 419 -9.73 16.25 -10.87
N GLN A 420 -8.75 15.37 -10.67
CA GLN A 420 -7.31 15.68 -10.68
C GLN A 420 -6.64 15.15 -11.96
N PHE A 421 -7.03 13.96 -12.41
CA PHE A 421 -6.43 13.29 -13.56
C PHE A 421 -7.50 12.93 -14.59
N LEU A 422 -7.29 13.36 -15.84
CA LEU A 422 -8.10 12.98 -16.99
C LEU A 422 -7.21 12.54 -18.15
N ASP A 423 -7.32 11.28 -18.55
CA ASP A 423 -6.71 10.76 -19.77
C ASP A 423 -7.76 10.13 -20.70
N LEU A 424 -7.88 10.73 -21.89
CA LEU A 424 -8.71 10.25 -23.01
C LEU A 424 -7.86 10.06 -24.27
N SER A 425 -6.54 9.94 -24.12
CA SER A 425 -5.60 9.83 -25.23
C SER A 425 -5.78 8.52 -26.00
N PHE A 426 -5.32 8.45 -27.24
CA PHE A 426 -5.40 7.25 -28.09
C PHE A 426 -6.84 6.75 -28.25
N ASN A 427 -7.71 7.64 -28.74
CA ASN A 427 -9.11 7.37 -29.05
C ASN A 427 -9.47 7.92 -30.44
N MET A 428 -10.76 7.94 -30.79
CA MET A 428 -11.29 8.51 -32.04
C MET A 428 -12.18 9.74 -31.74
N LEU A 429 -11.87 10.48 -30.67
CA LEU A 429 -12.63 11.68 -30.28
C LEU A 429 -12.43 12.79 -31.31
N ASN A 430 -13.50 13.52 -31.63
CA ASN A 430 -13.50 14.52 -32.69
C ASN A 430 -14.34 15.75 -32.33
N GLY A 431 -14.30 16.76 -33.20
CA GLY A 431 -14.97 18.03 -32.95
C GLY A 431 -14.16 18.92 -32.00
N GLU A 432 -14.78 20.02 -31.59
CA GLU A 432 -14.12 21.04 -30.76
C GLU A 432 -14.10 20.65 -29.28
N ILE A 433 -13.04 21.03 -28.58
CA ILE A 433 -12.98 20.92 -27.12
C ILE A 433 -13.81 22.06 -26.53
N SER A 434 -14.89 21.71 -25.81
CA SER A 434 -15.78 22.70 -25.20
C SER A 434 -15.02 23.60 -24.20
N PRO A 435 -15.24 24.93 -24.20
CA PRO A 435 -14.78 25.82 -23.13
C PRO A 435 -15.33 25.48 -21.74
N GLU A 436 -16.38 24.66 -21.69
CA GLU A 436 -17.03 24.17 -20.45
C GLU A 436 -16.63 22.73 -20.11
N LEU A 437 -15.60 22.17 -20.77
CA LEU A 437 -15.14 20.79 -20.53
C LEU A 437 -14.95 20.51 -19.03
N ILE A 438 -14.33 21.45 -18.30
CA ILE A 438 -14.13 21.38 -16.86
C ILE A 438 -14.61 22.72 -16.26
N GLY A 439 -15.41 22.64 -15.20
CA GLY A 439 -16.02 23.78 -14.55
C GLY A 439 -14.99 24.73 -13.91
N ASN A 440 -15.43 25.95 -13.56
CA ASN A 440 -14.56 27.05 -13.10
C ASN A 440 -13.71 26.77 -11.85
N ALA A 441 -14.08 25.78 -11.04
CA ALA A 441 -13.42 25.40 -9.77
C ALA A 441 -12.46 24.21 -9.92
N SER A 442 -11.85 24.06 -11.09
CA SER A 442 -11.02 22.90 -11.40
C SER A 442 -9.77 22.79 -10.52
N ILE A 443 -9.53 21.60 -9.98
CA ILE A 443 -8.28 21.21 -9.33
C ILE A 443 -7.43 20.27 -10.20
N LEU A 444 -7.70 20.24 -11.51
CA LEU A 444 -7.07 19.30 -12.43
C LEU A 444 -5.56 19.54 -12.51
N THR A 445 -4.80 18.46 -12.34
CA THR A 445 -3.35 18.45 -12.43
C THR A 445 -2.87 17.90 -13.78
N SER A 446 -3.63 16.99 -14.40
CA SER A 446 -3.27 16.36 -15.68
C SER A 446 -4.46 16.32 -16.65
N LEU A 447 -4.28 16.90 -17.85
CA LEU A 447 -5.20 16.82 -18.97
C LEU A 447 -4.52 16.20 -20.20
N LEU A 448 -4.87 14.97 -20.52
CA LEU A 448 -4.26 14.20 -21.61
C LEU A 448 -5.35 13.83 -22.63
N LEU A 449 -5.25 14.41 -23.84
CA LEU A 449 -6.18 14.21 -24.95
C LEU A 449 -5.43 13.86 -26.26
N SER A 450 -4.22 13.32 -26.13
CA SER A 450 -3.31 13.13 -27.28
C SER A 450 -3.80 12.01 -28.20
N HIS A 451 -3.37 12.01 -29.46
CA HIS A 451 -3.74 10.96 -30.43
C HIS A 451 -5.27 10.79 -30.57
N ASN A 452 -5.93 11.87 -30.99
CA ASN A 452 -7.37 11.92 -31.31
C ASN A 452 -7.58 12.73 -32.61
N ASP A 453 -8.83 12.94 -33.02
CA ASP A 453 -9.24 13.73 -34.18
C ASP A 453 -9.85 15.10 -33.76
N LEU A 454 -9.42 15.67 -32.63
CA LEU A 454 -9.98 16.92 -32.11
C LEU A 454 -9.63 18.11 -33.02
N THR A 455 -10.61 18.99 -33.25
CA THR A 455 -10.52 20.14 -34.16
C THR A 455 -10.80 21.46 -33.43
N GLY A 456 -10.82 22.56 -34.16
CA GLY A 456 -11.11 23.88 -33.60
C GLY A 456 -9.92 24.49 -32.84
N PRO A 457 -10.12 25.61 -32.15
CA PRO A 457 -9.09 26.21 -31.32
C PRO A 457 -8.86 25.43 -30.03
N MET A 458 -7.67 25.56 -29.45
CA MET A 458 -7.52 25.25 -28.02
C MET A 458 -8.47 26.17 -27.25
N PRO A 459 -9.36 25.64 -26.39
CA PRO A 459 -10.33 26.46 -25.70
C PRO A 459 -9.58 27.51 -24.89
N PRO A 460 -10.06 28.76 -24.84
CA PRO A 460 -9.59 29.68 -23.83
C PRO A 460 -9.95 29.03 -22.52
N PHE A 461 -8.95 28.46 -21.87
CA PHE A 461 -9.06 28.03 -20.50
C PHE A 461 -9.36 29.31 -19.71
N HIS A 462 -10.64 29.66 -19.56
CA HIS A 462 -11.10 30.77 -18.71
C HIS A 462 -10.83 30.47 -17.22
N TRP A 463 -10.00 29.47 -16.96
CA TRP A 463 -10.06 28.56 -15.83
C TRP A 463 -8.93 28.89 -14.87
N SER A 464 -9.23 28.69 -13.59
CA SER A 464 -8.22 28.59 -12.54
C SER A 464 -7.48 27.25 -12.60
N LEU A 465 -7.00 26.82 -13.78
CA LEU A 465 -6.07 25.70 -13.96
C LEU A 465 -4.67 26.00 -13.36
N GLY A 466 -4.62 26.82 -12.30
CA GLY A 466 -3.41 27.10 -11.56
C GLY A 466 -2.80 25.84 -10.96
N GLN A 467 -3.52 24.72 -10.87
CA GLN A 467 -2.99 23.43 -10.43
C GLN A 467 -2.49 22.52 -11.56
N LEU A 468 -2.69 22.91 -12.83
CA LEU A 468 -2.31 22.06 -13.97
C LEU A 468 -0.79 21.95 -14.05
N THR A 469 -0.32 20.71 -14.09
CA THR A 469 1.10 20.34 -14.21
C THR A 469 1.39 19.71 -15.57
N HIS A 470 0.45 18.96 -16.13
CA HIS A 470 0.62 18.24 -17.39
C HIS A 470 -0.54 18.55 -18.35
N LEU A 471 -0.20 19.07 -19.54
CA LEU A 471 -1.15 19.27 -20.64
C LEU A 471 -0.60 18.64 -21.91
N SER A 472 -1.30 17.64 -22.44
CA SER A 472 -0.93 17.00 -23.71
C SER A 472 -2.12 16.86 -24.64
N VAL A 473 -2.05 17.55 -25.78
CA VAL A 473 -3.03 17.47 -26.89
C VAL A 473 -2.33 17.10 -28.21
N GLU A 474 -1.16 16.46 -28.11
CA GLU A 474 -0.34 16.05 -29.25
C GLU A 474 -1.13 15.19 -30.25
N ASN A 475 -0.78 15.27 -31.53
CA ASN A 475 -1.34 14.43 -32.60
C ASN A 475 -2.87 14.57 -32.67
N ASN A 476 -3.32 15.79 -32.91
CA ASN A 476 -4.72 16.17 -33.16
C ASN A 476 -4.79 17.11 -34.39
N GLN A 477 -5.95 17.72 -34.63
CA GLN A 477 -6.19 18.68 -35.70
C GLN A 477 -6.49 20.09 -35.17
N LEU A 478 -6.03 20.40 -33.96
CA LEU A 478 -6.27 21.69 -33.30
C LEU A 478 -5.63 22.83 -34.09
N SER A 479 -6.28 23.99 -34.12
CA SER A 479 -5.90 25.13 -34.95
C SER A 479 -5.96 26.45 -34.17
N GLY A 480 -5.67 27.58 -34.82
CA GLY A 480 -5.63 28.87 -34.14
C GLY A 480 -4.42 29.01 -33.20
N ARG A 481 -4.47 30.00 -32.31
CA ARG A 481 -3.33 30.36 -31.44
C ARG A 481 -3.37 29.65 -30.09
N LEU A 482 -2.21 29.53 -29.44
CA LEU A 482 -2.16 29.24 -28.01
C LEU A 482 -2.93 30.34 -27.25
N PRO A 483 -3.89 29.99 -26.38
CA PRO A 483 -4.69 30.99 -25.68
C PRO A 483 -3.79 31.79 -24.72
N PRO A 484 -3.84 33.14 -24.72
CA PRO A 484 -3.00 33.96 -23.84
C PRO A 484 -3.15 33.61 -22.35
N LEU A 485 -4.33 33.12 -21.93
CA LEU A 485 -4.59 32.70 -20.55
C LEU A 485 -3.75 31.50 -20.08
N LEU A 486 -3.09 30.76 -20.98
CA LEU A 486 -2.11 29.74 -20.59
C LEU A 486 -0.98 30.29 -19.73
N THR A 487 -0.70 31.61 -19.80
CA THR A 487 0.29 32.28 -18.93
C THR A 487 -0.12 32.29 -17.46
N ASN A 488 -1.35 31.89 -17.12
CA ASN A 488 -1.80 31.77 -15.73
C ASN A 488 -1.58 30.36 -15.14
N CYS A 489 -1.22 29.36 -15.94
CA CYS A 489 -0.97 27.99 -15.50
C CYS A 489 0.46 27.83 -14.94
N THR A 490 0.82 28.61 -13.93
CA THR A 490 2.23 28.73 -13.45
C THR A 490 2.81 27.45 -12.84
N ASN A 491 1.97 26.44 -12.54
CA ASN A 491 2.40 25.13 -12.07
C ASN A 491 2.73 24.13 -13.20
N LEU A 492 2.62 24.55 -14.46
CA LEU A 492 2.84 23.67 -15.60
C LEU A 492 4.29 23.17 -15.65
N GLU A 493 4.44 21.84 -15.69
CA GLU A 493 5.70 21.11 -15.79
C GLU A 493 5.93 20.58 -17.20
N ASN A 494 4.85 20.18 -17.89
CA ASN A 494 4.91 19.65 -19.25
C ASN A 494 3.77 20.22 -20.12
N LEU A 495 4.16 20.85 -21.22
CA LEU A 495 3.26 21.27 -22.29
C LEU A 495 3.59 20.57 -23.60
N ASN A 496 2.69 19.72 -24.07
CA ASN A 496 2.83 19.03 -25.35
C ASN A 496 1.64 19.31 -26.29
N VAL A 497 1.91 20.06 -27.35
CA VAL A 497 0.93 20.40 -28.40
C VAL A 497 1.43 19.98 -29.78
N ARG A 498 2.41 19.06 -29.83
CA ARG A 498 3.05 18.62 -31.08
C ARG A 498 2.04 18.14 -32.12
N ASN A 499 2.42 18.25 -33.38
CA ASN A 499 1.70 17.67 -34.52
C ASN A 499 0.21 18.07 -34.53
N ASN A 500 -0.01 19.38 -34.59
CA ASN A 500 -1.32 20.02 -34.72
C ASN A 500 -1.26 21.05 -35.87
N ARG A 501 -2.28 21.91 -35.98
CA ARG A 501 -2.36 23.05 -36.92
C ARG A 501 -2.33 24.39 -36.18
N LEU A 502 -1.73 24.44 -34.99
CA LEU A 502 -1.65 25.65 -34.17
C LEU A 502 -0.74 26.69 -34.84
N SER A 503 -1.10 27.96 -34.76
CA SER A 503 -0.41 29.08 -35.40
C SER A 503 -0.25 30.27 -34.45
N GLY A 504 0.26 31.39 -34.95
CA GLY A 504 0.52 32.57 -34.13
C GLY A 504 1.89 32.54 -33.42
N VAL A 505 2.06 33.45 -32.47
CA VAL A 505 3.29 33.58 -31.67
C VAL A 505 3.17 32.84 -30.34
N ILE A 506 4.29 32.45 -29.74
CA ILE A 506 4.32 31.95 -28.36
C ILE A 506 3.97 33.12 -27.42
N PRO A 507 2.99 32.98 -26.51
CA PRO A 507 2.66 34.03 -25.54
C PRO A 507 3.85 34.36 -24.62
N VAL A 508 4.18 35.66 -24.51
CA VAL A 508 5.15 36.15 -23.51
C VAL A 508 4.62 35.82 -22.11
N GLY A 509 5.48 35.31 -21.25
CA GLY A 509 5.16 34.85 -19.89
C GLY A 509 5.10 33.34 -19.78
N LEU A 510 4.68 32.62 -20.84
CA LEU A 510 4.58 31.16 -20.83
C LEU A 510 5.94 30.50 -20.59
N LEU A 511 7.01 31.11 -21.12
CA LEU A 511 8.35 30.55 -21.03
C LEU A 511 9.02 30.89 -19.70
N SER A 512 8.47 31.81 -18.90
CA SER A 512 9.00 32.20 -17.59
C SER A 512 8.63 31.28 -16.42
N PHE A 513 7.84 30.22 -16.66
CA PHE A 513 7.34 29.34 -15.60
C PHE A 513 8.45 28.55 -14.89
N GLU A 514 8.61 28.77 -13.59
CA GLU A 514 9.66 28.13 -12.78
C GLU A 514 9.59 26.61 -12.73
N LYS A 515 8.44 25.98 -13.05
CA LYS A 515 8.29 24.53 -13.02
C LYS A 515 8.35 23.86 -14.40
N LEU A 516 8.31 24.64 -15.48
CA LEU A 516 8.19 24.09 -16.82
C LEU A 516 9.49 23.36 -17.21
N GLY A 517 9.43 22.03 -17.27
CA GLY A 517 10.55 21.17 -17.62
C GLY A 517 10.58 20.76 -19.10
N ALA A 518 9.40 20.58 -19.69
CA ALA A 518 9.24 20.15 -21.09
C ALA A 518 8.27 21.05 -21.87
N LEU A 519 8.73 21.58 -23.00
CA LEU A 519 7.94 22.38 -23.93
C LEU A 519 8.02 21.82 -25.36
N LEU A 520 6.91 21.27 -25.84
CA LEU A 520 6.86 20.48 -27.08
C LEU A 520 5.83 21.08 -28.03
N LEU A 521 6.32 21.95 -28.92
CA LEU A 521 5.53 22.69 -29.91
C LEU A 521 5.74 22.16 -31.34
N GLY A 522 6.61 21.17 -31.53
CA GLY A 522 7.06 20.70 -32.83
C GLY A 522 5.92 20.28 -33.78
N GLY A 523 6.08 20.51 -35.09
CA GLY A 523 5.09 20.08 -36.09
C GLY A 523 3.80 20.92 -36.07
N ASN A 524 3.94 22.24 -36.02
CA ASN A 524 2.84 23.21 -36.03
C ASN A 524 3.13 24.35 -37.03
N GLN A 525 2.37 25.44 -36.95
CA GLN A 525 2.46 26.64 -37.79
C GLN A 525 2.81 27.89 -36.95
N PHE A 526 3.47 27.71 -35.81
CA PHE A 526 3.92 28.84 -34.98
C PHE A 526 4.94 29.68 -35.72
N HIS A 527 4.85 31.00 -35.57
CA HIS A 527 5.70 31.94 -36.29
C HIS A 527 6.12 33.12 -35.40
N GLY A 528 6.99 33.97 -35.94
CA GLY A 528 7.57 35.10 -35.21
C GLY A 528 8.80 34.70 -34.39
N VAL A 529 9.23 35.61 -33.52
CA VAL A 529 10.42 35.42 -32.67
C VAL A 529 10.09 34.56 -31.46
N ILE A 530 11.06 33.76 -31.01
CA ILE A 530 10.97 33.07 -29.73
C ILE A 530 11.03 34.13 -28.61
N PRO A 531 10.05 34.17 -27.69
CA PRO A 531 10.02 35.14 -26.61
C PRO A 531 11.28 35.09 -25.72
N TRP A 532 11.78 36.26 -25.32
CA TRP A 532 13.03 36.41 -24.57
C TRP A 532 12.95 35.86 -23.13
N ASP A 533 11.74 35.71 -22.58
CA ASP A 533 11.49 35.17 -21.26
C ASP A 533 11.84 33.68 -21.13
N ILE A 534 12.12 32.99 -22.25
CA ILE A 534 12.78 31.67 -22.23
C ILE A 534 14.12 31.71 -21.48
N CYS A 535 14.83 32.83 -21.58
CA CYS A 535 16.13 33.04 -20.91
C CYS A 535 16.00 33.23 -19.40
N LEU A 536 14.78 33.41 -18.88
CA LEU A 536 14.53 33.49 -17.45
C LEU A 536 14.30 32.10 -16.83
N ASN A 537 14.15 31.07 -17.67
CA ASN A 537 13.81 29.73 -17.24
C ASN A 537 15.04 28.85 -17.10
N ASN A 538 15.34 28.45 -15.87
CA ASN A 538 16.45 27.54 -15.57
C ASN A 538 15.99 26.06 -15.38
N HIS A 539 14.73 25.76 -15.66
CA HIS A 539 14.10 24.46 -15.39
C HIS A 539 13.68 23.72 -16.67
N ILE A 540 13.55 24.41 -17.81
CA ILE A 540 13.31 23.74 -19.10
C ILE A 540 14.55 22.90 -19.44
N HIS A 541 14.37 21.59 -19.46
CA HIS A 541 15.41 20.63 -19.84
C HIS A 541 15.14 20.01 -21.22
N PHE A 542 13.91 20.11 -21.73
CA PHE A 542 13.54 19.58 -23.04
C PHE A 542 12.65 20.56 -23.80
N ILE A 543 13.14 21.04 -24.94
CA ILE A 543 12.40 21.94 -25.83
C ILE A 543 12.38 21.40 -27.26
N ASP A 544 11.21 21.41 -27.87
CA ASP A 544 11.04 21.10 -29.28
C ASP A 544 10.19 22.16 -29.98
N LEU A 545 10.86 22.93 -30.83
CA LEU A 545 10.28 23.95 -31.70
C LEU A 545 10.36 23.56 -33.18
N SER A 546 10.80 22.33 -33.48
CA SER A 546 11.05 21.87 -34.85
C SER A 546 9.79 21.91 -35.71
N ASN A 547 9.95 21.95 -37.04
CA ASN A 547 8.83 21.91 -37.98
C ASN A 547 7.75 22.97 -37.67
N ASN A 548 8.18 24.22 -37.51
CA ASN A 548 7.36 25.42 -37.36
C ASN A 548 7.89 26.54 -38.30
N TRP A 549 7.30 27.72 -38.24
CA TRP A 549 7.66 28.91 -39.04
C TRP A 549 8.29 30.04 -38.22
N PHE A 550 9.01 29.69 -37.15
CA PHE A 550 9.75 30.67 -36.34
C PHE A 550 10.78 31.42 -37.18
N SER A 551 10.97 32.69 -36.85
CA SER A 551 11.87 33.60 -37.55
C SER A 551 12.61 34.52 -36.57
N GLY A 552 13.61 35.23 -37.06
CA GLY A 552 14.48 36.08 -36.23
C GLY A 552 15.64 35.31 -35.60
N GLU A 553 16.41 36.03 -34.79
CA GLU A 553 17.57 35.48 -34.10
C GLU A 553 17.15 34.87 -32.75
N ILE A 554 17.81 33.77 -32.36
CA ILE A 554 17.71 33.26 -30.99
C ILE A 554 18.32 34.33 -30.09
N GLN A 555 17.47 34.99 -29.30
CA GLN A 555 17.85 36.13 -28.46
C GLN A 555 18.89 35.67 -27.42
N VAL A 556 20.16 35.98 -27.65
CA VAL A 556 21.19 35.89 -26.61
C VAL A 556 21.06 37.14 -25.75
N ALA A 557 20.17 37.11 -24.76
CA ALA A 557 20.03 38.24 -23.85
C ALA A 557 21.30 38.37 -23.00
N TYR A 558 22.11 39.40 -23.28
CA TYR A 558 23.00 40.00 -22.28
C TYR A 558 22.13 40.89 -21.41
N THR A 559 21.72 40.39 -20.25
CA THR A 559 21.07 41.25 -19.25
C THR A 559 22.13 42.18 -18.65
N VAL A 560 22.16 43.43 -19.13
CA VAL A 560 23.09 44.48 -18.66
C VAL A 560 22.95 44.74 -17.15
N PHE A 561 21.85 44.31 -16.51
CA PHE A 561 21.58 44.54 -15.09
C PHE A 561 21.68 43.31 -14.17
N SER A 562 21.75 42.07 -14.68
CA SER A 562 21.92 40.87 -13.83
C SER A 562 23.14 40.00 -14.16
N GLY A 563 23.88 40.30 -15.23
CA GLY A 563 25.12 39.59 -15.56
C GLY A 563 24.94 38.12 -15.92
N GLN A 564 23.71 37.66 -16.13
CA GLN A 564 23.42 36.31 -16.59
C GLN A 564 23.21 36.33 -18.10
N SER A 565 24.06 35.59 -18.83
CA SER A 565 23.82 35.24 -20.23
C SER A 565 22.67 34.23 -20.28
N CYS A 566 21.74 34.40 -21.21
CA CYS A 566 20.86 33.32 -21.65
C CYS A 566 21.75 32.11 -22.04
N GLN A 567 21.79 31.07 -21.20
CA GLN A 567 22.56 29.85 -21.44
C GLN A 567 21.70 28.79 -22.12
#